data_AF-A0AB34I377-F1
#
_entry.id   AF-A0AB34I377-F1
#
_cell.length_a   1.000
_cell.length_b   1.000
_cell.length_c   1.000
_cell.angle_alpha   90.00
_cell.angle_beta   90.00
_cell.angle_gamma   90.00
#
_symmetry.space_group_name_H-M   'P 1'
#
loop_
_entity.id
_entity.type
_entity.pdbx_description
1 polymer ?
#
loop_
_entity_poly.entity_id
_entity_poly.type
_entity_poly.pdbx_seq_one_letter_code
_entity_poly.pdbx_strand_id
1 'polypeptide(L)'
;MTSKEFPIVAEVIEAPQGNQLPRNVLQPGKTIVIHKKCQASRILASEIRSNFPKRHFLIPPSYKGKFKRRPREFPTPYDLEIAKSEKEPLHVVATKAFHSPHDELSSVSAGDQFLVHHSQTTEVLCEGIKKVVNVLACEKILKKSYEAALLPLYMEGGFVEVIHDKKQYQISELCAQFHLPFNVKVSVRDLFTEEDILAATPGLRLEEAITDSYLLISDFANPKECWEIPAGRVNMTVQLVNNLSGDPGSFLVRTLVEEIPEEQYYMMRRYENSFSYPPPRPPKHPSVEETKLSLLSLAEEKTVGLPKSPKVRL
;
A
#
# COMPACT_ATOMS: atom_id res chain seq x y z
N MET A 1 19.10 -16.24 14.10
CA MET A 1 19.72 -17.50 13.63
C MET A 1 21.22 -17.34 13.70
N THR A 2 21.91 -18.37 14.19
CA THR A 2 23.32 -18.38 14.61
C THR A 2 24.29 -18.24 13.45
N SER A 3 25.28 -17.37 13.58
CA SER A 3 26.32 -17.02 12.59
C SER A 3 27.31 -18.14 12.22
N LYS A 4 27.07 -19.39 12.64
CA LYS A 4 27.98 -20.53 12.41
C LYS A 4 27.76 -21.26 11.08
N GLU A 5 26.72 -20.93 10.33
CA GLU A 5 26.37 -21.64 9.10
C GLU A 5 26.99 -21.04 7.85
N PHE A 6 27.41 -19.77 7.87
CA PHE A 6 27.96 -19.08 6.71
C PHE A 6 29.45 -18.72 6.89
N PRO A 7 30.24 -18.59 5.81
CA PRO A 7 29.87 -18.75 4.40
C PRO A 7 29.83 -20.21 3.93
N ILE A 8 28.92 -20.51 3.00
CA ILE A 8 28.68 -21.84 2.43
C ILE A 8 29.09 -21.86 0.96
N VAL A 9 29.84 -22.88 0.54
CA VAL A 9 30.07 -23.15 -0.89
C VAL A 9 29.09 -24.21 -1.36
N ALA A 10 28.33 -23.87 -2.39
CA ALA A 10 27.35 -24.77 -2.97
C ALA A 10 27.45 -24.78 -4.49
N GLU A 11 27.18 -25.93 -5.10
CA GLU A 11 27.01 -26.06 -6.54
C GLU A 11 25.53 -25.97 -6.89
N VAL A 12 25.19 -25.16 -7.87
CA VAL A 12 23.82 -25.01 -8.35
C VAL A 12 23.45 -26.25 -9.17
N ILE A 13 22.43 -26.98 -8.73
CA ILE A 13 21.90 -28.15 -9.44
C ILE A 13 20.73 -27.74 -10.33
N GLU A 14 19.80 -26.96 -9.77
CA GLU A 14 18.66 -26.42 -10.48
C GLU A 14 18.66 -24.90 -10.34
N ALA A 15 18.67 -24.23 -11.49
CA ALA A 15 18.64 -22.77 -11.55
C ALA A 15 17.28 -22.21 -11.09
N PRO A 16 17.27 -21.00 -10.54
CA PRO A 16 16.03 -20.36 -10.15
C PRO A 16 15.18 -20.00 -11.37
N GLN A 17 13.87 -20.23 -11.24
CA GLN A 17 12.89 -19.87 -12.26
C GLN A 17 12.62 -18.36 -12.20
N GLY A 18 13.11 -17.61 -13.21
CA GLY A 18 12.84 -16.17 -13.33
C GLY A 18 13.88 -15.41 -14.16
N ASN A 19 13.44 -14.43 -14.95
CA ASN A 19 14.32 -13.66 -15.86
C ASN A 19 15.16 -12.59 -15.15
N GLN A 20 14.73 -12.15 -13.97
CA GLN A 20 15.33 -11.02 -13.27
C GLN A 20 16.49 -11.41 -12.37
N LEU A 21 16.77 -12.72 -12.26
CA LEU A 21 17.90 -13.20 -11.50
C LEU A 21 19.13 -13.28 -12.40
N PRO A 22 20.30 -13.12 -11.79
CA PRO A 22 21.49 -12.91 -12.55
C PRO A 22 22.00 -14.25 -13.11
N ARG A 23 21.64 -14.47 -14.38
CA ARG A 23 21.80 -15.74 -15.10
C ARG A 23 23.24 -16.19 -15.22
N ASN A 24 24.25 -15.34 -15.02
CA ASN A 24 25.64 -15.76 -15.22
C ASN A 24 26.22 -16.56 -14.04
N VAL A 25 25.68 -16.39 -12.82
CA VAL A 25 26.18 -17.10 -11.62
C VAL A 25 25.24 -18.21 -11.17
N LEU A 26 23.92 -18.03 -11.30
CA LEU A 26 22.93 -19.01 -10.83
C LEU A 26 22.56 -20.05 -11.91
N GLN A 27 23.54 -20.56 -12.67
CA GLN A 27 23.31 -21.63 -13.67
C GLN A 27 23.64 -23.00 -13.11
N PRO A 28 23.02 -24.08 -13.61
CA PRO A 28 23.40 -25.43 -13.22
C PRO A 28 24.89 -25.70 -13.48
N GLY A 29 25.57 -26.35 -12.54
CA GLY A 29 27.00 -26.63 -12.57
C GLY A 29 27.91 -25.48 -12.14
N LYS A 30 27.36 -24.32 -11.77
CA LYS A 30 28.14 -23.20 -11.21
C LYS A 30 28.33 -23.36 -9.71
N THR A 31 29.54 -23.09 -9.23
CA THR A 31 29.85 -23.02 -7.81
C THR A 31 29.64 -21.59 -7.30
N ILE A 32 28.82 -21.44 -6.27
CA ILE A 32 28.47 -20.17 -5.65
C ILE A 32 28.88 -20.16 -4.17
N VAL A 33 29.05 -18.96 -3.63
CA VAL A 33 29.29 -18.74 -2.20
C VAL A 33 28.11 -17.98 -1.62
N ILE A 34 27.44 -18.59 -0.64
CA ILE A 34 26.39 -17.94 0.15
C ILE A 34 27.06 -17.35 1.38
N HIS A 35 27.19 -16.03 1.45
CA HIS A 35 27.98 -15.33 2.46
C HIS A 35 27.24 -15.11 3.77
N LYS A 36 25.95 -14.81 3.69
CA LYS A 36 25.08 -14.58 4.85
C LYS A 36 23.63 -14.48 4.42
N LYS A 37 22.75 -14.68 5.40
CA LYS A 37 21.37 -14.19 5.36
C LYS A 37 21.33 -12.75 5.87
N CYS A 38 20.68 -11.86 5.13
CA CYS A 38 20.45 -10.47 5.53
C CYS A 38 18.97 -10.11 5.45
N GLN A 39 18.59 -9.06 6.16
CA GLN A 39 17.33 -8.37 5.93
C GLN A 39 17.62 -7.09 5.16
N ALA A 40 16.83 -6.84 4.11
CA ALA A 40 16.97 -5.66 3.30
C ALA A 40 15.60 -5.00 3.09
N SER A 41 15.59 -3.68 3.11
CA SER A 41 14.40 -2.90 2.80
C SER A 41 14.22 -2.80 1.28
N ARG A 42 12.96 -2.88 0.84
CA ARG A 42 12.50 -2.62 -0.53
C ARG A 42 11.30 -1.70 -0.49
N ILE A 43 11.15 -0.87 -1.52
CA ILE A 43 9.93 -0.10 -1.73
C ILE A 43 8.98 -0.94 -2.54
N LEU A 44 7.80 -1.22 -1.98
CA LEU A 44 6.69 -1.82 -2.71
C LEU A 44 6.08 -0.79 -3.63
N ALA A 45 5.92 -1.15 -4.90
CA ALA A 45 5.34 -0.27 -5.91
C ALA A 45 4.35 -1.01 -6.80
N SER A 46 3.31 -0.31 -7.23
CA SER A 46 2.31 -0.83 -8.17
C SER A 46 2.25 0.03 -9.42
N GLU A 47 2.03 -0.61 -10.57
CA GLU A 47 1.86 0.10 -11.84
C GLU A 47 0.52 0.89 -11.86
N ILE A 48 0.60 2.17 -12.22
CA ILE A 48 -0.58 3.03 -12.40
C ILE A 48 -1.12 2.80 -13.82
N ARG A 49 -1.96 1.78 -13.97
CA ARG A 49 -2.70 1.47 -15.21
C ARG A 49 -4.17 1.17 -14.91
N SER A 50 -5.02 1.47 -15.89
CA SER A 50 -6.46 1.22 -15.84
C SER A 50 -6.81 -0.25 -16.10
N ASN A 51 -5.92 -0.99 -16.77
CA ASN A 51 -6.16 -2.37 -17.16
C ASN A 51 -5.59 -3.35 -16.12
N PHE A 52 -6.33 -4.43 -15.88
CA PHE A 52 -5.95 -5.55 -15.01
C PHE A 52 -5.28 -6.66 -15.85
N PRO A 53 -4.31 -7.41 -15.31
CA PRO A 53 -3.73 -7.34 -13.96
C PRO A 53 -2.71 -6.21 -13.78
N LYS A 54 -2.63 -5.65 -12.58
CA LYS A 54 -1.61 -4.66 -12.21
C LYS A 54 -0.28 -5.38 -11.95
N ARG A 55 0.81 -4.80 -12.45
CA ARG A 55 2.16 -5.28 -12.14
C ARG A 55 2.63 -4.67 -10.82
N HIS A 56 3.30 -5.48 -10.01
CA HIS A 56 3.81 -5.09 -8.70
C HIS A 56 5.33 -5.29 -8.68
N PHE A 57 6.03 -4.38 -8.00
CA PHE A 57 7.48 -4.35 -7.98
C PHE A 57 8.03 -4.14 -6.59
N LEU A 58 9.21 -4.71 -6.33
CA LEU A 58 10.05 -4.41 -5.17
C LEU A 58 11.30 -3.69 -5.66
N ILE A 59 11.42 -2.43 -5.27
CA ILE A 59 12.49 -1.54 -5.73
C ILE A 59 13.54 -1.43 -4.62
N PRO A 60 14.80 -1.83 -4.87
CA PRO A 60 15.86 -1.66 -3.89
C PRO A 60 16.27 -0.18 -3.76
N PRO A 61 16.72 0.26 -2.58
CA PRO A 61 17.17 1.65 -2.36
C PRO A 61 18.39 2.02 -3.22
N SER A 62 19.15 1.02 -3.67
CA SER A 62 20.31 1.12 -4.55
C SER A 62 19.96 1.26 -6.04
N TYR A 63 18.67 1.23 -6.42
CA TYR A 63 18.24 1.51 -7.80
C TYR A 63 18.69 2.92 -8.22
N LYS A 64 19.37 3.01 -9.38
CA LYS A 64 20.03 4.26 -9.82
C LYS A 64 19.24 5.04 -10.87
N GLY A 65 18.11 4.50 -11.34
CA GLY A 65 17.18 5.25 -12.17
C GLY A 65 16.61 6.46 -11.42
N LYS A 66 16.18 7.47 -12.18
CA LYS A 66 15.65 8.73 -11.63
C LYS A 66 14.15 8.83 -11.84
N PHE A 67 13.44 9.26 -10.80
CA PHE A 67 12.00 9.43 -10.80
C PHE A 67 11.60 10.90 -10.88
N LYS A 68 10.46 11.16 -11.51
CA LYS A 68 9.70 12.42 -11.40
C LYS A 68 8.40 12.17 -10.67
N ARG A 69 8.02 13.07 -9.77
CA ARG A 69 6.72 13.02 -9.09
C ARG A 69 5.58 13.15 -10.10
N ARG A 70 4.48 12.49 -9.80
CA ARG A 70 3.22 12.55 -10.53
C ARG A 70 2.12 12.99 -9.57
N PRO A 71 1.14 13.79 -10.04
CA PRO A 71 -0.05 14.09 -9.26
C PRO A 71 -0.74 12.83 -8.73
N ARG A 72 -1.22 12.91 -7.49
CA ARG A 72 -2.22 12.00 -6.92
C ARG A 72 -3.62 12.52 -7.18
N GLU A 73 -4.58 11.60 -7.26
CA GLU A 73 -6.01 11.90 -7.34
C GLU A 73 -6.67 11.46 -6.04
N PHE A 74 -7.52 12.32 -5.48
CA PHE A 74 -8.19 12.14 -4.20
C PHE A 74 -9.69 12.38 -4.38
N PRO A 75 -10.53 11.35 -4.30
CA PRO A 75 -11.97 11.52 -4.49
C PRO A 75 -12.63 12.48 -3.48
N THR A 76 -12.19 12.44 -2.21
CA THR A 76 -12.83 13.15 -1.11
C THR A 76 -11.82 13.94 -0.24
N PRO A 77 -12.27 14.92 0.55
CA PRO A 77 -11.42 15.56 1.56
C PRO A 77 -10.93 14.59 2.64
N TYR A 78 -11.64 13.48 2.88
CA TYR A 78 -11.13 12.41 3.74
C TYR A 78 -9.83 11.80 3.19
N ASP A 79 -9.74 11.60 1.88
CA ASP A 79 -8.52 11.09 1.24
C ASP A 79 -7.36 12.10 1.35
N LEU A 80 -7.66 13.41 1.31
CA LEU A 80 -6.67 14.47 1.54
C LEU A 80 -6.13 14.45 2.97
N GLU A 81 -7.01 14.24 3.95
CA GLU A 81 -6.63 14.12 5.37
C GLU A 81 -5.69 12.94 5.60
N ILE A 82 -5.92 11.81 4.93
CA ILE A 82 -5.01 10.64 5.00
C ILE A 82 -3.67 10.94 4.30
N ALA A 83 -3.71 11.68 3.18
CA ALA A 83 -2.55 11.90 2.34
C ALA A 83 -1.63 13.04 2.79
N LYS A 84 -2.08 13.87 3.73
CA LYS A 84 -1.32 15.01 4.24
C LYS A 84 -0.05 14.55 4.97
N SER A 85 0.96 15.40 4.99
CA SER A 85 2.19 15.17 5.73
C SER A 85 2.60 16.44 6.45
N GLU A 86 3.18 16.30 7.64
CA GLU A 86 3.78 17.44 8.35
C GLU A 86 5.03 17.99 7.63
N LYS A 87 5.65 17.17 6.76
CA LYS A 87 6.89 17.54 6.06
C LYS A 87 6.68 18.46 4.86
N GLU A 88 5.54 18.34 4.18
CA GLU A 88 5.24 19.08 2.95
C GLU A 88 3.75 19.46 2.91
N PRO A 89 3.41 20.75 2.66
CA PRO A 89 2.02 21.16 2.51
C PRO A 89 1.41 20.53 1.25
N LEU A 90 0.26 19.89 1.40
CA LEU A 90 -0.46 19.26 0.30
C LEU A 90 -1.27 20.34 -0.45
N HIS A 91 -0.83 20.66 -1.66
CA HIS A 91 -1.53 21.57 -2.57
C HIS A 91 -2.36 20.78 -3.59
N VAL A 92 -3.66 21.08 -3.68
CA VAL A 92 -4.59 20.40 -4.59
C VAL A 92 -5.48 21.35 -5.37
N VAL A 93 -5.95 20.89 -6.52
CA VAL A 93 -6.98 21.55 -7.35
C VAL A 93 -8.24 20.70 -7.34
N ALA A 94 -9.39 21.30 -7.07
CA ALA A 94 -10.68 20.63 -7.20
C ALA A 94 -11.06 20.43 -8.67
N THR A 95 -11.59 19.25 -8.99
CA THR A 95 -11.99 18.82 -10.33
C THR A 95 -13.50 18.71 -10.48
N LYS A 96 -14.22 18.50 -9.36
CA LYS A 96 -15.68 18.55 -9.31
C LYS A 96 -16.12 19.65 -8.35
N ALA A 97 -17.27 20.22 -8.65
CA ALA A 97 -17.91 21.19 -7.78
C ALA A 97 -18.89 20.47 -6.85
N PHE A 98 -19.00 20.96 -5.61
CA PHE A 98 -20.09 20.59 -4.70
C PHE A 98 -20.54 21.80 -3.90
N HIS A 99 -21.83 21.84 -3.57
CA HIS A 99 -22.39 22.86 -2.72
C HIS A 99 -22.44 22.37 -1.28
N SER A 100 -22.02 23.22 -0.34
CA SER A 100 -22.14 22.93 1.08
C SER A 100 -23.62 22.98 1.50
N PRO A 101 -24.10 22.01 2.27
CA PRO A 101 -25.48 21.99 2.76
C PRO A 101 -25.72 22.92 3.95
N HIS A 102 -24.64 23.45 4.55
CA HIS A 102 -24.67 24.29 5.73
C HIS A 102 -23.78 25.53 5.52
N ASP A 103 -24.21 26.68 6.02
CA ASP A 103 -23.55 27.98 5.85
C ASP A 103 -22.16 28.02 6.50
N GLU A 104 -21.93 27.21 7.54
CA GLU A 104 -20.63 27.10 8.22
C GLU A 104 -19.58 26.32 7.40
N LEU A 105 -20.00 25.64 6.32
CA LEU A 105 -19.17 24.81 5.47
C LEU A 105 -18.90 25.48 4.14
N SER A 106 -17.72 25.26 3.57
CA SER A 106 -17.33 25.87 2.30
C SER A 106 -17.82 25.04 1.11
N SER A 107 -18.38 25.73 0.12
CA SER A 107 -18.66 25.16 -1.20
C SER A 107 -17.39 25.16 -2.05
N VAL A 108 -17.26 24.16 -2.93
CA VAL A 108 -16.11 23.99 -3.82
C VAL A 108 -16.55 24.10 -5.27
N SER A 109 -15.82 24.86 -6.06
CA SER A 109 -15.96 24.94 -7.51
C SER A 109 -14.83 24.20 -8.21
N ALA A 110 -15.10 23.65 -9.40
CA ALA A 110 -14.06 23.07 -10.22
C ALA A 110 -13.00 24.14 -10.60
N GLY A 111 -11.73 23.83 -10.39
CA GLY A 111 -10.60 24.74 -10.58
C GLY A 111 -10.16 25.48 -9.32
N ASP A 112 -10.91 25.39 -8.21
CA ASP A 112 -10.48 25.95 -6.93
C ASP A 112 -9.20 25.25 -6.43
N GLN A 113 -8.27 26.04 -5.91
CA GLN A 113 -6.99 25.56 -5.37
C GLN A 113 -7.00 25.62 -3.84
N PHE A 114 -6.48 24.59 -3.18
CA PHE A 114 -6.48 24.48 -1.72
C PHE A 114 -5.13 24.01 -1.19
N LEU A 115 -4.66 24.65 -0.11
CA LEU A 115 -3.62 24.11 0.76
C LEU A 115 -4.28 23.40 1.94
N VAL A 116 -3.95 22.12 2.13
CA VAL A 116 -4.52 21.28 3.17
C VAL A 116 -3.76 21.45 4.49
N HIS A 117 -4.48 21.65 5.59
CA HIS A 117 -3.90 21.81 6.93
C HIS A 117 -4.25 20.62 7.86
N HIS A 118 -5.35 20.71 8.60
CA HIS A 118 -5.73 19.70 9.61
C HIS A 118 -7.23 19.42 9.61
N SER A 119 -7.62 18.21 10.03
CA SER A 119 -9.02 17.92 10.33
C SER A 119 -9.43 18.52 11.67
N GLN A 120 -10.66 19.00 11.75
CA GLN A 120 -11.30 19.42 12.98
C GLN A 120 -12.78 19.06 12.98
N THR A 121 -13.43 19.14 14.14
CA THR A 121 -14.87 19.02 14.26
C THR A 121 -15.52 20.40 14.26
N THR A 122 -16.70 20.51 13.66
CA THR A 122 -17.50 21.75 13.66
C THR A 122 -18.97 21.40 13.87
N GLU A 123 -19.67 22.21 14.66
CA GLU A 123 -21.12 22.10 14.84
C GLU A 123 -21.81 22.72 13.63
N VAL A 124 -22.68 21.96 12.98
CA VAL A 124 -23.55 22.42 11.90
C VAL A 124 -25.01 22.24 12.29
N LEU A 125 -25.88 23.13 11.82
CA LEU A 125 -27.32 23.03 12.06
C LEU A 125 -27.96 22.17 10.97
N CYS A 126 -28.32 20.92 11.30
CA CYS A 126 -29.09 20.06 10.40
C CYS A 126 -30.55 20.00 10.88
N GLU A 127 -31.50 20.53 10.10
CA GLU A 127 -32.94 20.42 10.39
C GLU A 127 -33.32 20.94 11.80
N GLY A 128 -32.61 21.96 12.28
CA GLY A 128 -32.80 22.54 13.63
C GLY A 128 -32.10 21.79 14.76
N ILE A 129 -31.42 20.67 14.47
CA ILE A 129 -30.61 19.91 15.43
C ILE A 129 -29.13 20.22 15.17
N LYS A 130 -28.41 20.61 16.23
CA LYS A 130 -26.94 20.75 16.17
C LYS A 130 -26.30 19.37 16.02
N LYS A 131 -25.58 19.16 14.93
CA LYS A 131 -24.78 17.95 14.68
C LYS A 131 -23.31 18.30 14.60
N VAL A 132 -22.46 17.47 15.19
CA VAL A 132 -21.00 17.60 15.07
C VAL A 132 -20.56 16.87 13.82
N VAL A 133 -19.84 17.57 12.95
CA VAL A 133 -19.35 17.04 11.67
C VAL A 133 -17.84 17.18 11.60
N ASN A 134 -17.16 16.17 11.03
CA ASN A 134 -15.74 16.23 10.74
C ASN A 134 -15.50 17.02 9.44
N VAL A 135 -14.63 18.01 9.51
CA VAL A 135 -14.26 18.89 8.41
C VAL A 135 -12.74 18.95 8.26
N LEU A 136 -12.28 19.21 7.05
CA LEU A 136 -10.89 19.49 6.72
C LEU A 136 -10.71 21.00 6.62
N ALA A 137 -9.86 21.55 7.47
CA ALA A 137 -9.45 22.95 7.37
C ALA A 137 -8.42 23.10 6.25
N CYS A 138 -8.74 23.97 5.29
CA CYS A 138 -7.92 24.28 4.13
C CYS A 138 -7.80 25.79 3.97
N GLU A 139 -6.78 26.24 3.24
CA GLU A 139 -6.71 27.60 2.71
C GLU A 139 -6.98 27.56 1.21
N LYS A 140 -8.09 28.17 0.79
CA LYS A 140 -8.40 28.40 -0.62
C LYS A 140 -7.47 29.47 -1.17
N ILE A 141 -6.72 29.13 -2.21
CA ILE A 141 -5.78 30.03 -2.88
C ILE A 141 -6.55 30.88 -3.89
N LEU A 142 -6.65 32.18 -3.62
CA LEU A 142 -7.16 33.18 -4.54
C LEU A 142 -5.99 33.93 -5.20
N LYS A 143 -6.27 34.72 -6.24
CA LYS A 143 -5.21 35.43 -7.01
C LYS A 143 -4.27 36.30 -6.17
N LYS A 144 -4.74 36.84 -5.03
CA LYS A 144 -3.98 37.79 -4.19
C LYS A 144 -4.17 37.57 -2.68
N SER A 145 -4.87 36.52 -2.27
CA SER A 145 -5.20 36.26 -0.87
C SER A 145 -5.47 34.79 -0.63
N TYR A 146 -5.46 34.40 0.63
CA TYR A 146 -5.88 33.08 1.09
C TYR A 146 -7.17 33.25 1.88
N GLU A 147 -8.13 32.36 1.63
CA GLU A 147 -9.41 32.33 2.34
C GLU A 147 -9.52 31.01 3.10
N ALA A 148 -9.89 31.06 4.38
CA ALA A 148 -10.10 29.86 5.16
C ALA A 148 -11.32 29.09 4.61
N ALA A 149 -11.16 27.79 4.37
CA ALA A 149 -12.20 26.91 3.87
C ALA A 149 -12.34 25.67 4.76
N LEU A 150 -13.58 25.28 5.03
CA LEU A 150 -13.92 24.07 5.79
C LEU A 150 -14.62 23.08 4.88
N LEU A 151 -13.89 22.03 4.47
CA LEU A 151 -14.38 21.03 3.53
C LEU A 151 -14.93 19.81 4.30
N PRO A 152 -16.19 19.40 4.11
CA PRO A 152 -16.73 18.25 4.82
C PRO A 152 -16.09 16.95 4.32
N LEU A 153 -15.63 16.10 5.23
CA LEU A 153 -14.85 14.90 4.85
C LEU A 153 -15.61 13.91 3.96
N TYR A 154 -16.94 13.88 4.06
CA TYR A 154 -17.81 12.95 3.33
C TYR A 154 -18.19 13.43 1.92
N MET A 155 -17.83 14.66 1.53
CA MET A 155 -18.22 15.20 0.23
C MET A 155 -17.33 14.70 -0.90
N GLU A 156 -17.93 14.43 -2.06
CA GLU A 156 -17.20 14.09 -3.27
C GLU A 156 -16.86 15.37 -4.04
N GLY A 157 -15.59 15.77 -3.98
CA GLY A 157 -15.07 16.95 -4.67
C GLY A 157 -14.08 16.64 -5.79
N GLY A 158 -13.44 15.47 -5.75
CA GLY A 158 -12.38 15.08 -6.68
C GLY A 158 -11.24 16.10 -6.71
N PHE A 159 -10.11 15.78 -6.10
CA PHE A 159 -8.97 16.68 -5.98
C PHE A 159 -7.75 16.08 -6.66
N VAL A 160 -6.95 16.92 -7.32
CA VAL A 160 -5.69 16.51 -7.96
C VAL A 160 -4.55 17.28 -7.35
N GLU A 161 -3.51 16.57 -6.92
CA GLU A 161 -2.29 17.17 -6.36
C GLU A 161 -1.54 18.01 -7.39
N VAL A 162 -1.10 19.19 -6.97
CA VAL A 162 -0.28 20.07 -7.79
C VAL A 162 1.19 19.87 -7.45
N ILE A 163 1.94 19.31 -8.40
CA ILE A 163 3.38 19.15 -8.28
C ILE A 163 4.07 20.41 -8.82
N HIS A 164 4.74 21.15 -7.94
CA HIS A 164 5.41 22.40 -8.30
C HIS A 164 6.81 22.19 -8.87
N ASP A 165 7.49 21.13 -8.45
CA ASP A 165 8.83 20.84 -8.91
C ASP A 165 8.84 20.01 -10.21
N LYS A 166 9.90 20.17 -11.00
CA LYS A 166 10.21 19.31 -12.15
C LYS A 166 11.47 18.49 -11.89
N LYS A 167 11.81 18.31 -10.61
CA LYS A 167 13.07 17.71 -10.16
C LYS A 167 13.07 16.22 -10.46
N GLN A 168 14.27 15.68 -10.55
CA GLN A 168 14.51 14.25 -10.71
C GLN A 168 15.14 13.74 -9.43
N TYR A 169 14.59 12.65 -8.89
CA TYR A 169 14.97 12.14 -7.59
C TYR A 169 15.46 10.69 -7.70
N GLN A 170 16.40 10.31 -6.83
CA GLN A 170 16.62 8.89 -6.54
C GLN A 170 15.51 8.35 -5.65
N ILE A 171 15.33 7.03 -5.63
CA ILE A 171 14.32 6.38 -4.78
C ILE A 171 14.56 6.69 -3.28
N SER A 172 15.81 6.68 -2.85
CA SER A 172 16.22 6.98 -1.47
C SER A 172 15.88 8.42 -1.07
N GLU A 173 16.15 9.38 -1.96
CA GLU A 173 15.81 10.79 -1.77
C GLU A 173 14.30 11.00 -1.65
N LEU A 174 13.51 10.33 -2.52
CA LEU A 174 12.05 10.40 -2.49
C LEU A 174 11.50 9.90 -1.15
N CYS A 175 11.92 8.73 -0.70
CA CYS A 175 11.43 8.13 0.54
C CYS A 175 11.85 8.91 1.80
N ALA A 176 12.94 9.67 1.74
CA ALA A 176 13.35 10.54 2.84
C ALA A 176 12.49 11.83 2.91
N GLN A 177 12.19 12.42 1.75
CA GLN A 177 11.54 13.73 1.63
C GLN A 177 10.01 13.65 1.68
N PHE A 178 9.40 12.63 1.04
CA PHE A 178 7.96 12.54 0.84
C PHE A 178 7.34 11.39 1.63
N HIS A 179 6.08 11.58 2.04
CA HIS A 179 5.32 10.56 2.76
C HIS A 179 4.63 9.60 1.78
N LEU A 180 4.89 8.30 1.94
CA LEU A 180 4.23 7.23 1.20
C LEU A 180 2.74 7.14 1.63
N PRO A 181 1.80 6.81 0.72
CA PRO A 181 2.01 6.50 -0.69
C PRO A 181 2.03 7.75 -1.60
N PHE A 182 2.81 7.70 -2.68
CA PHE A 182 2.83 8.75 -3.72
C PHE A 182 3.13 8.22 -5.12
N ASN A 183 2.74 9.01 -6.12
CA ASN A 183 2.85 8.64 -7.52
C ASN A 183 4.15 9.19 -8.14
N VAL A 184 4.81 8.38 -8.95
CA VAL A 184 6.03 8.73 -9.67
C VAL A 184 6.02 8.16 -11.09
N LYS A 185 6.97 8.60 -11.91
CA LYS A 185 7.31 7.99 -13.19
C LYS A 185 8.83 7.91 -13.33
N VAL A 186 9.33 6.82 -13.90
CA VAL A 186 10.74 6.73 -14.29
C VAL A 186 11.02 7.74 -15.40
N SER A 187 11.96 8.64 -15.14
CA SER A 187 12.39 9.68 -16.06
C SER A 187 13.72 9.36 -16.73
N VAL A 188 14.61 8.68 -16.01
CA VAL A 188 15.88 8.16 -16.52
C VAL A 188 15.99 6.73 -16.06
N ARG A 189 16.20 5.80 -16.99
CA ARG A 189 16.38 4.38 -16.70
C ARG A 189 17.67 4.14 -15.93
N ASP A 190 17.70 3.06 -15.16
CA ASP A 190 18.93 2.56 -14.57
C ASP A 190 19.80 1.89 -15.65
N LEU A 191 21.02 2.41 -15.82
CA LEU A 191 22.00 1.90 -16.77
C LEU A 191 22.90 0.82 -16.16
N PHE A 192 22.80 0.56 -14.86
CA PHE A 192 23.55 -0.50 -14.17
C PHE A 192 22.86 -1.87 -14.26
N THR A 193 21.64 -1.90 -14.78
CA THR A 193 20.86 -3.11 -15.03
C THR A 193 20.71 -3.28 -16.55
N GLU A 194 20.87 -4.52 -17.05
CA GLU A 194 20.74 -4.81 -18.48
C GLU A 194 19.33 -4.51 -19.00
N GLU A 195 18.31 -4.90 -18.23
CA GLU A 195 16.91 -4.66 -18.51
C GLU A 195 16.24 -3.91 -17.35
N ASP A 196 16.05 -2.59 -17.51
CA ASP A 196 15.29 -1.80 -16.54
C ASP A 196 13.78 -1.95 -16.76
N ILE A 197 13.18 -2.90 -16.06
CA ILE A 197 11.73 -3.20 -16.12
C ILE A 197 10.85 -2.02 -15.70
N LEU A 198 11.37 -1.10 -14.87
CA LEU A 198 10.61 0.06 -14.39
C LEU A 198 10.53 1.15 -15.46
N ALA A 199 11.53 1.25 -16.34
CA ALA A 199 11.57 2.26 -17.40
C ALA A 199 10.41 2.12 -18.40
N ALA A 200 9.86 0.91 -18.56
CA ALA A 200 8.71 0.64 -19.44
C ALA A 200 7.35 0.99 -18.83
N THR A 201 7.31 1.37 -17.55
CA THR A 201 6.04 1.65 -16.84
C THR A 201 5.55 3.08 -17.11
N PRO A 202 4.23 3.31 -17.30
CA PRO A 202 3.69 4.64 -17.58
C PRO A 202 3.67 5.54 -16.32
N GLY A 203 3.64 4.92 -15.15
CA GLY A 203 3.61 5.51 -13.83
C GLY A 203 3.60 4.42 -12.77
N LEU A 204 4.12 4.74 -11.60
CA LEU A 204 4.23 3.86 -10.44
C LEU A 204 3.66 4.56 -9.24
N ARG A 205 2.88 3.84 -8.43
CA ARG A 205 2.52 4.26 -7.08
C ARG A 205 3.52 3.60 -6.14
N LEU A 206 4.33 4.39 -5.45
CA LEU A 206 5.15 3.89 -4.36
C LEU A 206 4.27 3.81 -3.12
N GLU A 207 4.21 2.65 -2.49
CA GLU A 207 3.18 2.34 -1.51
C GLU A 207 3.70 2.33 -0.09
N GLU A 208 4.73 1.53 0.18
CA GLU A 208 5.31 1.35 1.50
C GLU A 208 6.73 0.78 1.41
N ALA A 209 7.48 0.88 2.51
CA ALA A 209 8.79 0.26 2.64
C ALA A 209 8.64 -1.06 3.39
N ILE A 210 8.96 -2.18 2.74
CA ILE A 210 8.86 -3.52 3.31
C ILE A 210 10.25 -4.04 3.60
N THR A 211 10.40 -4.76 4.73
CA THR A 211 11.64 -5.46 5.05
C THR A 211 11.48 -6.94 4.75
N ASP A 212 12.43 -7.49 4.00
CA ASP A 212 12.37 -8.90 3.59
C ASP A 212 13.74 -9.60 3.73
N SER A 213 13.73 -10.93 3.73
CA SER A 213 14.90 -11.79 3.90
C SER A 213 15.58 -12.10 2.56
N TYR A 214 16.88 -11.83 2.50
CA TYR A 214 17.73 -12.09 1.34
C TYR A 214 18.93 -12.95 1.73
N LEU A 215 19.48 -13.62 0.73
CA LEU A 215 20.79 -14.27 0.78
C LEU A 215 21.77 -13.44 -0.04
N LEU A 216 22.94 -13.19 0.53
CA LEU A 216 24.04 -12.56 -0.20
C LEU A 216 24.89 -13.64 -0.87
N ILE A 217 24.85 -13.69 -2.20
CA ILE A 217 25.48 -14.75 -2.99
C ILE A 217 26.51 -14.16 -3.95
N SER A 218 27.67 -14.80 -4.09
CA SER A 218 28.67 -14.46 -5.12
C SER A 218 29.02 -15.67 -5.98
N ASP A 219 29.66 -15.41 -7.11
CA ASP A 219 30.42 -16.44 -7.82
C ASP A 219 31.61 -16.87 -6.95
N PHE A 220 31.94 -18.16 -6.95
CA PHE A 220 33.17 -18.66 -6.33
C PHE A 220 34.42 -18.07 -7.00
N ALA A 221 34.39 -17.84 -8.31
CA ALA A 221 35.51 -17.25 -9.05
C ALA A 221 35.67 -15.74 -8.81
N ASN A 222 34.59 -15.04 -8.40
CA ASN A 222 34.59 -13.61 -8.13
C ASN A 222 33.83 -13.28 -6.83
N PRO A 223 34.45 -13.52 -5.65
CA PRO A 223 33.78 -13.38 -4.36
C PRO A 223 33.52 -11.93 -3.93
N LYS A 224 34.07 -10.94 -4.65
CA LYS A 224 33.89 -9.51 -4.32
C LYS A 224 32.57 -8.95 -4.81
N GLU A 225 32.02 -9.53 -5.87
CA GLU A 225 30.76 -9.10 -6.48
C GLU A 225 29.63 -10.01 -6.00
N CYS A 226 28.73 -9.45 -5.20
CA CYS A 226 27.67 -10.19 -4.54
C CYS A 226 26.30 -9.71 -4.99
N TRP A 227 25.32 -10.60 -4.96
CA TRP A 227 23.95 -10.37 -5.35
C TRP A 227 23.01 -10.70 -4.19
N GLU A 228 22.00 -9.85 -3.99
CA GLU A 228 20.93 -10.11 -3.03
C GLU A 228 19.84 -10.95 -3.69
N ILE A 229 19.70 -12.20 -3.25
CA ILE A 229 18.71 -13.14 -3.76
C ILE A 229 17.59 -13.32 -2.73
N PRO A 230 16.31 -13.09 -3.08
CA PRO A 230 15.20 -13.13 -2.12
C PRO A 230 14.94 -14.57 -1.66
N ALA A 231 15.08 -14.81 -0.35
CA ALA A 231 15.05 -16.16 0.22
C ALA A 231 13.66 -16.82 0.16
N GLY A 232 12.58 -16.01 0.18
CA GLY A 232 11.19 -16.50 0.21
C GLY A 232 10.49 -16.55 -1.14
N ARG A 233 11.13 -16.06 -2.22
CA ARG A 233 10.51 -15.94 -3.56
C ARG A 233 11.21 -16.75 -4.63
N VAL A 234 12.39 -17.27 -4.34
CA VAL A 234 13.22 -17.97 -5.32
C VAL A 234 13.38 -19.42 -4.91
N ASN A 235 12.99 -20.31 -5.81
CA ASN A 235 13.18 -21.75 -5.66
C ASN A 235 14.43 -22.14 -6.46
N MET A 236 15.44 -22.68 -5.79
CA MET A 236 16.64 -23.22 -6.41
C MET A 236 17.13 -24.43 -5.61
N THR A 237 17.75 -25.38 -6.28
CA THR A 237 18.34 -26.57 -5.63
C THR A 237 19.86 -26.47 -5.72
N VAL A 238 20.53 -26.60 -4.59
CA VAL A 238 21.99 -26.56 -4.51
C VAL A 238 22.54 -27.76 -3.76
N GLN A 239 23.72 -28.22 -4.16
CA GLN A 239 24.48 -29.24 -3.46
C GLN A 239 25.58 -28.56 -2.63
N LEU A 240 25.62 -28.87 -1.32
CA LEU A 240 26.68 -28.40 -0.45
C LEU A 240 28.01 -29.04 -0.86
N VAL A 241 29.01 -28.22 -1.19
CA VAL A 241 30.34 -28.70 -1.60
C VAL A 241 31.32 -28.59 -0.44
N ASN A 242 31.40 -27.43 0.22
CA ASN A 242 32.31 -27.23 1.34
C ASN A 242 31.92 -26.00 2.19
N ASN A 243 32.51 -25.89 3.38
CA ASN A 243 32.42 -24.67 4.19
C ASN A 243 33.69 -23.85 4.00
N LEU A 244 33.55 -22.57 3.65
CA LEU A 244 34.68 -21.64 3.61
C LEU A 244 34.86 -21.03 5.00
N SER A 245 36.11 -20.92 5.45
CA SER A 245 36.46 -20.10 6.61
C SER A 245 37.28 -18.90 6.14
N GLY A 246 36.71 -17.69 6.30
CA GLY A 246 37.37 -16.45 5.92
C GLY A 246 36.40 -15.28 5.87
N ASP A 247 36.85 -14.12 6.35
CA ASP A 247 36.11 -12.87 6.24
C ASP A 247 36.36 -12.26 4.85
N PRO A 248 35.36 -12.18 3.97
CA PRO A 248 35.59 -11.74 2.60
C PRO A 248 35.56 -10.20 2.47
N GLY A 249 36.15 -9.47 3.42
CA GLY A 249 36.30 -8.01 3.36
C GLY A 249 35.02 -7.26 2.97
N SER A 250 35.16 -6.21 2.15
CA SER A 250 34.01 -5.43 1.66
C SER A 250 33.49 -5.96 0.33
N PHE A 251 32.18 -6.18 0.24
CA PHE A 251 31.49 -6.64 -0.96
C PHE A 251 30.93 -5.49 -1.78
N LEU A 252 30.99 -5.62 -3.11
CA LEU A 252 30.16 -4.85 -4.02
C LEU A 252 28.83 -5.57 -4.18
N VAL A 253 27.78 -5.05 -3.54
CA VAL A 253 26.44 -5.67 -3.58
C VAL A 253 25.64 -5.10 -4.74
N ARG A 254 25.20 -5.96 -5.66
CA ARG A 254 24.16 -5.64 -6.63
C ARG A 254 22.80 -6.13 -6.15
N THR A 255 21.82 -5.29 -6.40
CA THR A 255 20.42 -5.53 -6.10
C THR A 255 19.62 -5.34 -7.36
N LEU A 256 18.58 -6.13 -7.54
CA LEU A 256 17.74 -6.09 -8.72
C LEU A 256 16.34 -5.62 -8.33
N VAL A 257 15.66 -4.96 -9.27
CA VAL A 257 14.23 -4.70 -9.11
C VAL A 257 13.51 -6.00 -9.37
N GLU A 258 12.66 -6.42 -8.45
CA GLU A 258 11.86 -7.63 -8.59
C GLU A 258 10.45 -7.26 -9.07
N GLU A 259 9.91 -7.98 -10.04
CA GLU A 259 8.47 -8.00 -10.34
C GLU A 259 7.85 -9.18 -9.61
N ILE A 260 6.86 -8.89 -8.76
CA ILE A 260 6.18 -9.90 -7.96
C ILE A 260 4.77 -10.14 -8.52
N PRO A 261 4.28 -11.39 -8.50
CA PRO A 261 2.93 -11.70 -8.88
C PRO A 261 1.94 -11.19 -7.82
N GLU A 262 0.69 -11.07 -8.22
CA GLU A 262 -0.37 -10.51 -7.39
C GLU A 262 -0.59 -11.31 -6.09
N GLU A 263 -0.44 -12.64 -6.11
CA GLU A 263 -0.58 -13.44 -4.89
C GLU A 263 0.49 -13.08 -3.85
N GLN A 264 1.74 -12.88 -4.29
CA GLN A 264 2.85 -12.49 -3.40
C GLN A 264 2.65 -11.08 -2.86
N TYR A 265 2.18 -10.15 -3.70
CA TYR A 265 1.82 -8.79 -3.27
C TYR A 265 0.83 -8.81 -2.10
N TYR A 266 -0.27 -9.57 -2.22
CA TYR A 266 -1.25 -9.67 -1.13
C TYR A 266 -0.71 -10.42 0.09
N MET A 267 0.12 -11.45 -0.10
CA MET A 267 0.74 -12.16 1.01
C MET A 267 1.60 -11.23 1.86
N MET A 268 2.45 -10.40 1.23
CA MET A 268 3.31 -9.46 1.95
C MET A 268 2.51 -8.46 2.79
N ARG A 269 1.37 -7.95 2.26
CA ARG A 269 0.48 -7.03 2.97
C ARG A 269 -0.34 -7.66 4.10
N ARG A 270 -0.61 -8.98 4.05
CA ARG A 270 -1.38 -9.69 5.09
C ARG A 270 -0.62 -9.83 6.40
N TYR A 271 0.70 -10.00 6.34
CA TYR A 271 1.50 -10.25 7.54
C TYR A 271 1.80 -8.97 8.34
N GLU A 272 1.96 -7.82 7.69
CA GLU A 272 2.15 -6.54 8.39
C GLU A 272 0.85 -6.02 9.06
N ASN A 273 -0.31 -6.26 8.44
CA ASN A 273 -1.61 -5.84 8.98
C ASN A 273 -2.24 -6.80 10.00
N SER A 274 -1.55 -7.88 10.37
CA SER A 274 -2.06 -8.87 11.34
C SER A 274 -2.32 -8.30 12.75
N PHE A 275 -1.79 -7.10 13.05
CA PHE A 275 -2.02 -6.39 14.31
C PHE A 275 -3.16 -5.36 14.26
N SER A 276 -3.82 -5.18 13.11
CA SER A 276 -5.00 -4.32 13.01
C SER A 276 -6.24 -5.08 13.45
N TYR A 277 -6.92 -4.60 14.50
CA TYR A 277 -8.22 -5.13 14.90
C TYR A 277 -9.16 -5.11 13.69
N PRO A 278 -9.97 -6.17 13.46
CA PRO A 278 -10.94 -6.14 12.38
C PRO A 278 -11.83 -4.91 12.56
N PRO A 279 -12.20 -4.23 11.46
CA PRO A 279 -13.04 -3.04 11.54
C PRO A 279 -14.29 -3.35 12.37
N PRO A 280 -14.72 -2.42 13.25
CA PRO A 280 -15.87 -2.65 14.10
C PRO A 280 -17.05 -3.05 13.22
N ARG A 281 -17.70 -4.15 13.60
CA ARG A 281 -18.84 -4.69 12.85
C ARG A 281 -19.88 -3.57 12.73
N PRO A 282 -20.46 -3.33 11.54
CA PRO A 282 -21.54 -2.37 11.41
C PRO A 282 -22.60 -2.64 12.48
N PRO A 283 -23.14 -1.60 13.15
CA PRO A 283 -24.17 -1.79 14.15
C PRO A 283 -25.33 -2.57 13.51
N LYS A 284 -25.75 -3.65 14.17
CA LYS A 284 -26.94 -4.41 13.73
C LYS A 284 -28.11 -3.43 13.72
N HIS A 285 -28.76 -3.26 12.57
CA HIS A 285 -30.03 -2.54 12.51
C HIS A 285 -30.98 -3.17 13.53
N PRO A 286 -31.68 -2.37 14.36
CA PRO A 286 -32.76 -2.90 15.16
C PRO A 286 -33.79 -3.48 14.19
N SER A 287 -34.04 -4.79 14.30
CA SER A 287 -35.18 -5.40 13.62
C SER A 287 -36.41 -4.64 14.07
N VAL A 288 -37.13 -4.06 13.11
CA VAL A 288 -38.48 -3.55 13.33
C VAL A 288 -39.25 -4.67 14.01
N GLU A 289 -39.54 -4.50 15.31
CA GLU A 289 -40.49 -5.34 16.01
C GLU A 289 -41.79 -5.24 15.21
N GLU A 290 -42.17 -6.35 14.59
CA GLU A 290 -43.47 -6.52 13.97
C GLU A 290 -44.50 -6.03 14.98
N THR A 291 -45.07 -4.86 14.69
CA THR A 291 -46.13 -4.27 15.47
C THR A 291 -47.33 -5.19 15.32
N LYS A 292 -47.45 -6.17 16.22
CA LYS A 292 -48.69 -6.90 16.47
C LYS A 292 -49.69 -5.91 17.05
N LEU A 293 -50.29 -5.10 16.18
CA LEU A 293 -51.54 -4.43 16.46
C LEU A 293 -52.60 -5.52 16.64
N SER A 294 -52.83 -5.84 17.92
CA SER A 294 -54.14 -6.07 18.51
C SER A 294 -55.32 -6.14 17.51
N LEU A 295 -55.62 -7.35 17.04
CA LEU A 295 -56.98 -7.73 16.67
C LEU A 295 -57.47 -8.76 17.69
N LEU A 296 -57.95 -8.27 18.82
CA LEU A 296 -58.84 -8.99 19.72
C LEU A 296 -60.13 -8.17 19.85
N SER A 297 -61.04 -8.37 18.91
CA SER A 297 -62.47 -8.18 19.14
C SER A 297 -63.26 -9.00 18.13
N LEU A 298 -63.53 -10.25 18.45
CA LEU A 298 -64.91 -10.72 18.58
C LEU A 298 -64.90 -12.08 19.30
N ALA A 299 -65.63 -12.11 20.40
CA ALA A 299 -65.91 -13.29 21.18
C ALA A 299 -66.97 -14.17 20.50
N GLU A 300 -66.89 -15.46 20.82
CA GLU A 300 -67.98 -16.45 20.94
C GLU A 300 -68.80 -16.83 19.70
N GLU A 301 -68.64 -18.08 19.25
CA GLU A 301 -69.68 -19.11 19.47
C GLU A 301 -69.22 -20.52 19.04
N LYS A 302 -69.57 -21.51 19.88
CA LYS A 302 -69.78 -22.96 19.60
C LYS A 302 -68.54 -23.79 19.17
N THR A 303 -68.29 -25.02 19.62
CA THR A 303 -69.08 -26.04 20.32
C THR A 303 -68.12 -27.16 20.79
N VAL A 304 -68.28 -27.59 22.04
CA VAL A 304 -68.37 -28.99 22.52
C VAL A 304 -67.25 -29.99 22.13
N GLY A 305 -66.60 -30.57 23.17
CA GLY A 305 -66.07 -31.94 23.10
C GLY A 305 -64.77 -32.22 23.86
N LEU A 306 -64.80 -32.20 25.20
CA LEU A 306 -63.85 -32.96 26.04
C LEU A 306 -64.33 -34.46 26.06
N PRO A 307 -63.58 -35.50 26.51
CA PRO A 307 -62.25 -35.44 27.12
C PRO A 307 -61.32 -36.69 27.00
N LYS A 308 -60.13 -36.55 27.63
CA LYS A 308 -59.23 -37.54 28.27
C LYS A 308 -58.44 -38.55 27.44
N SER A 309 -57.12 -38.36 27.52
CA SER A 309 -56.08 -39.39 27.51
C SER A 309 -56.15 -40.30 28.76
N PRO A 310 -55.46 -41.44 28.73
CA PRO A 310 -54.61 -41.79 29.86
C PRO A 310 -53.20 -42.28 29.47
N LYS A 311 -52.20 -41.69 30.14
CA LYS A 311 -51.07 -42.31 30.90
C LYS A 311 -50.97 -43.84 30.83
N VAL A 312 -49.82 -44.55 30.85
CA VAL A 312 -48.43 -44.31 31.30
C VAL A 312 -47.62 -45.61 31.01
N ARG A 313 -46.28 -45.49 30.91
CA ARG A 313 -45.17 -46.46 31.16
C ARG A 313 -45.50 -47.97 31.12
N LEU A 314 -44.82 -48.80 30.35
CA LEU A 314 -43.39 -49.15 30.36
C LEU A 314 -43.04 -49.80 29.02
#